data_AF-A0A1G8L1S4-F1
#
_entry.id   AF-A0A1G8L1S4-F1
#
_cell.length_a   1.000
_cell.length_b   1.000
_cell.length_c   1.000
_cell.angle_alpha   90.00
_cell.angle_beta   90.00
_cell.angle_gamma   90.00
#
_symmetry.space_group_name_H-M   'P 1'
#
loop_
_entity.id
_entity.type
_entity.pdbx_description
1 polymer ?
#
loop_
_entity_poly.entity_id
_entity_poly.type
_entity_poly.pdbx_seq_one_letter_code
_entity_poly.pdbx_strand_id
1 'polypeptide(L)' 'MRLRCFFLGCQWSEGKLMRIGGIPMLFQRCRYCGTQRYVQAEAAEAEVADAAP' A
#
# COMPACT_ATOMS: atom_id res chain seq x y z
N MET A 1 -14.78 1.35 8.36
CA MET A 1 -13.97 0.14 8.64
C MET A 1 -14.88 -1.09 8.57
N ARG A 2 -14.49 -2.16 7.88
CA ARG A 2 -15.23 -3.45 7.84
C ARG A 2 -14.58 -4.43 8.82
N LEU A 3 -15.38 -5.24 9.53
CA LEU A 3 -14.92 -6.24 10.51
C LEU A 3 -13.77 -7.13 9.98
N ARG A 4 -13.80 -7.51 8.69
CA ARG A 4 -12.74 -8.30 8.06
C ARG A 4 -11.33 -7.71 8.22
N CYS A 5 -11.18 -6.39 8.09
CA CYS A 5 -9.87 -5.75 8.24
C CYS A 5 -9.40 -5.68 9.68
N PHE A 6 -10.33 -5.72 10.64
CA PHE A 6 -9.99 -5.73 12.06
C PHE A 6 -9.40 -7.08 12.46
N PHE A 7 -9.94 -8.19 11.94
CA PHE A 7 -9.45 -9.54 12.24
C PHE A 7 -8.26 -10.00 11.38
N LEU A 8 -8.23 -9.64 10.10
CA LEU A 8 -7.25 -10.17 9.14
C LEU A 8 -6.21 -9.14 8.70
N GLY A 9 -6.31 -7.90 9.19
CA GLY A 9 -5.53 -6.77 8.68
C GLY A 9 -6.04 -6.25 7.33
N CYS A 10 -5.50 -5.10 6.92
CA CYS A 10 -5.78 -4.56 5.59
C CYS A 10 -4.87 -5.21 4.55
N GLN A 11 -5.47 -5.87 3.55
CA GLN A 11 -4.73 -6.34 2.37
C GLN A 11 -4.77 -5.28 1.27
N TRP A 12 -3.59 -4.79 0.90
CA TRP A 12 -3.40 -3.75 -0.10
C TRP A 12 -3.37 -4.33 -1.52
N SER A 13 -3.97 -3.63 -2.47
CA SER A 13 -3.81 -3.92 -3.91
C SER A 13 -2.40 -3.59 -4.39
N GLU A 14 -1.98 -4.15 -5.53
CA GLU A 14 -0.71 -3.85 -6.24
C GLU A 14 -0.40 -2.35 -6.30
N GLY A 15 -1.44 -1.52 -6.41
CA GLY A 15 -1.32 -0.08 -6.34
C GLY A 15 -1.04 0.54 -7.71
N LYS A 16 -1.35 1.82 -7.82
CA LYS A 16 -1.15 2.61 -9.03
C LYS A 16 -0.06 3.63 -8.76
N LEU A 17 1.01 3.58 -9.53
CA LEU A 17 2.02 4.64 -9.53
C LEU A 17 1.37 5.93 -10.07
N MET A 18 1.46 6.98 -9.27
CA MET A 18 0.97 8.32 -9.58
C MET A 18 2.06 9.34 -9.26
N ARG A 19 2.02 10.50 -9.91
CA ARG A 19 2.91 11.63 -9.59
C ARG A 19 2.09 12.73 -8.94
N ILE A 20 2.42 13.08 -7.70
CA ILE A 20 1.77 14.17 -6.96
C ILE A 20 2.84 15.22 -6.70
N GLY A 21 2.69 16.42 -7.28
CA GLY A 21 3.69 17.48 -7.15
C GLY A 21 5.08 17.12 -7.70
N GLY A 22 5.16 16.21 -8.67
CA GLY A 22 6.42 15.71 -9.24
C GLY A 22 7.04 14.51 -8.51
N ILE A 23 6.51 14.13 -7.35
CA ILE A 23 7.01 13.02 -6.53
C ILE A 23 6.27 11.73 -6.90
N PRO A 24 6.98 10.61 -7.20
CA PRO A 24 6.34 9.32 -7.47
C PRO A 24 5.75 8.74 -6.18
N MET A 25 4.44 8.58 -6.18
CA MET A 25 3.64 8.04 -5.08
C MET A 25 2.95 6.77 -5.57
N LEU A 26 3.07 5.69 -4.79
CA LEU A 26 2.30 4.48 -4.97
C LEU A 26 0.97 4.61 -4.24
N PHE A 27 -0.11 4.73 -5.00
CA PHE A 27 -1.47 4.75 -4.48
C PHE A 27 -2.00 3.33 -4.31
N GLN A 28 -2.33 2.93 -3.10
CA GLN A 28 -2.87 1.60 -2.81
C GLN A 28 -4.23 1.70 -2.14
N ARG A 29 -5.09 0.73 -2.43
CA ARG A 29 -6.40 0.60 -1.80
C ARG A 29 -6.53 -0.77 -1.15
N CYS A 30 -7.10 -0.81 0.05
CA CYS A 30 -7.41 -2.07 0.68
C CYS A 30 -8.54 -2.78 -0.08
N ARG A 31 -8.32 -4.04 -0.47
CA ARG A 31 -9.31 -4.85 -1.20
C ARG A 31 -10.58 -5.14 -0.38
N TYR A 32 -10.48 -5.10 0.95
CA TYR A 32 -11.59 -5.46 1.85
C TYR A 32 -12.42 -4.25 2.30
N CYS A 33 -11.78 -3.23 2.88
CA CYS A 33 -12.46 -2.06 3.45
C CYS A 33 -12.46 -0.84 2.51
N GLY A 34 -11.66 -0.85 1.44
CA GLY A 34 -11.57 0.25 0.50
C GLY A 34 -10.78 1.47 0.99
N THR A 35 -10.14 1.41 2.17
CA THR A 35 -9.23 2.45 2.67
C THR A 35 -8.11 2.69 1.67
N GLN A 36 -7.73 3.96 1.51
CA GLN A 36 -6.70 4.39 0.57
C GLN A 36 -5.44 4.81 1.33
N ARG A 37 -4.26 4.54 0.76
CA ARG A 37 -2.98 5.04 1.26
C ARG A 37 -2.09 5.50 0.11
N TYR A 38 -1.24 6.47 0.40
CA TYR A 38 -0.20 6.97 -0.49
C TYR A 38 1.14 6.62 0.15
N VAL A 39 1.94 5.82 -0.54
CA VAL A 39 3.28 5.44 -0.10
C VAL A 39 4.27 6.06 -1.08
N GLN A 40 5.33 6.70 -0.59
CA GLN A 40 6.38 7.19 -1.49
C GLN A 40 7.05 6.00 -2.16
N ALA A 41 7.19 6.04 -3.49
CA ALA A 41 7.74 4.91 -4.24
C ALA A 41 9.21 4.62 -3.83
N GLU A 42 9.93 5.60 -3.29
CA GLU A 42 11.28 5.45 -2.72
C GLU A 42 11.34 4.48 -1.53
N ALA A 43 10.22 4.22 -0.84
CA ALA A 43 10.15 3.24 0.25
C ALA A 43 9.70 1.83 -0.21
N ALA A 44 9.18 1.69 -1.44
CA ALA A 44 8.71 0.40 -1.95
C ALA A 44 9.86 -0.58 -2.29
N GLU A 45 11.09 -0.08 -2.38
CA GLU A 45 12.29 -0.91 -2.60
C GLU A 45 12.90 -1.41 -1.28
N ALA A 46 12.56 -0.83 -0.13
CA ALA A 46 13.13 -1.18 1.17
C ALA A 46 12.38 -2.31 1.91
N GLU A 47 11.10 -2.55 1.59
CA GLU A 47 10.28 -3.56 2.30
C GLU A 47 10.26 -4.95 1.63
N VAL A 48 10.95 -5.13 0.50
CA VAL A 48 11.15 -6.46 -0.14
C VAL A 48 12.52 -7.06 0.23
N ALA A 49 13.36 -6.33 0.98
CA ALA A 49 14.69 -6.79 1.40
C ALA A 49 14.71 -7.49 2.77
N ASP A 50 13.60 -7.52 3.52
CA ASP A 50 13.51 -8.19 4.83
C ASP A 50 12.50 -9.35 4.79
N ALA A 51 12.68 -10.24 3.80
CA ALA A 51 12.03 -11.54 3.76
C ALA A 51 12.87 -12.53 2.95
N ALA A 52 14.08 -12.82 3.42
CA ALA A 52 14.86 -13.97 2.99
C ALA A 52 15.89 -14.34 4.07
N PRO A 53 16.25 -15.63 4.18
CA PRO A 53 15.49 -16.77 4.69
C PRO A 53 15.73 -17.06 6.18
#